data_AF-A0A7C7KXM3-F1
#
_entry.id   AF-A0A7C7KXM3-F1
#
_cell.length_a   1.000
_cell.length_b   1.000
_cell.length_c   1.000
_cell.angle_alpha   90.00
_cell.angle_beta   90.00
_cell.angle_gamma   90.00
#
_symmetry.space_group_name_H-M   'P 1'
#
loop_
_entity.id
_entity.type
_entity.pdbx_description
1 polymer ?
#
loop_
_entity_poly.entity_id
_entity_poly.type
_entity_poly.pdbx_seq_one_letter_code
_entity_poly.pdbx_strand_id
1 'polypeptide(L)'
;MAKYLLIVTNDGYGKRTPLTEFRPRKRAAKGVSGIAIEGESNVIAAVPVSERGEAIITTANGRVLRLALSEIRVASRSARGSRLIALEEGDSVVSVAVTT
;
A
#
# COMPACT_ATOMS: atom_id res chain seq x y z
N MET A 1 -12.15 -11.91 7.25
CA MET A 1 -10.92 -11.80 8.06
C MET A 1 -9.82 -11.20 7.20
N ALA A 2 -9.09 -10.20 7.71
CA ALA A 2 -7.95 -9.63 6.99
C ALA A 2 -6.82 -10.65 6.89
N LYS A 3 -6.26 -10.82 5.69
CA LYS A 3 -5.15 -11.76 5.41
C LYS A 3 -3.87 -11.05 5.01
N TYR A 4 -4.00 -9.83 4.49
CA TYR A 4 -2.90 -9.05 3.94
C TYR A 4 -2.85 -7.67 4.58
N LEU A 5 -1.67 -7.07 4.57
CA LEU A 5 -1.46 -5.64 4.77
C LEU A 5 -1.29 -5.00 3.39
N LEU A 6 -2.22 -4.14 2.99
CA LEU A 6 -2.06 -3.26 1.84
C LEU A 6 -1.19 -2.08 2.24
N ILE A 7 -0.09 -1.86 1.52
CA ILE A 7 0.75 -0.68 1.67
C ILE A 7 0.77 0.07 0.34
N VAL A 8 0.55 1.39 0.38
CA VAL A 8 0.56 2.28 -0.79
C VAL A 8 1.44 3.50 -0.48
N THR A 9 2.21 3.92 -1.46
CA THR A 9 3.13 5.06 -1.39
C THR A 9 2.64 6.27 -2.19
N ASN A 10 3.19 7.45 -1.88
CA ASN A 10 2.83 8.72 -2.51
C ASN A 10 3.14 8.76 -4.02
N ASP A 11 4.15 8.01 -4.46
CA ASP A 11 4.56 7.88 -5.87
C ASP A 11 3.74 6.84 -6.66
N GLY A 12 2.66 6.32 -6.06
CA GLY A 12 1.68 5.47 -6.73
C GLY A 12 2.05 3.99 -6.79
N TYR A 13 3.04 3.54 -6.02
CA TYR A 13 3.34 2.12 -5.86
C TYR A 13 2.56 1.51 -4.69
N GLY A 14 2.34 0.20 -4.76
CA GLY A 14 1.76 -0.52 -3.65
C GLY A 14 1.73 -2.03 -3.86
N LYS A 15 1.40 -2.72 -2.78
CA LYS A 15 1.31 -4.19 -2.75
C LYS A 15 0.49 -4.65 -1.55
N ARG A 16 0.03 -5.89 -1.64
CA ARG A 16 -0.47 -6.65 -0.50
C ARG A 16 0.66 -7.55 0.02
N THR A 17 0.88 -7.56 1.33
CA THR A 17 1.85 -8.47 1.96
C THR A 17 1.10 -9.37 2.95
N PRO A 18 1.32 -10.70 2.96
CA PRO A 18 0.69 -11.57 3.94
C PRO A 18 0.97 -11.10 5.38
N LEU A 19 -0.05 -11.03 6.22
CA LEU A 19 0.13 -10.61 7.62
C LEU A 19 1.08 -11.55 8.40
N THR A 20 1.20 -12.80 7.97
CA THR A 20 2.13 -13.79 8.52
C THR A 20 3.61 -13.41 8.36
N GLU A 21 3.95 -12.52 7.43
CA GLU A 21 5.32 -12.00 7.31
C GLU A 21 5.67 -10.98 8.42
N PHE A 22 4.67 -10.38 9.06
CA PHE A 22 4.85 -9.42 10.15
C PHE A 22 4.79 -10.12 11.50
N ARG A 23 5.90 -10.75 11.88
CA ARG A 23 6.01 -11.40 13.19
C ARG A 23 5.89 -10.36 14.32
N PRO A 24 5.21 -10.68 15.43
CA PRO A 24 5.14 -9.81 16.58
C PRO A 24 6.52 -9.36 17.07
N ARG A 25 6.65 -8.07 17.38
CA ARG A 25 7.84 -7.48 18.00
C ARG A 25 7.42 -6.75 19.27
N LYS A 26 8.35 -6.66 20.23
CA LYS A 26 8.13 -5.91 21.46
C LYS A 26 7.93 -4.42 21.13
N ARG A 27 7.11 -3.72 21.92
CA ARG A 27 6.98 -2.26 21.83
C ARG A 27 8.36 -1.61 22.08
N ALA A 28 8.56 -0.41 21.54
CA ALA A 28 9.83 0.34 21.57
C ALA A 28 11.01 -0.34 20.84
N ALA A 29 10.78 -1.42 20.09
CA ALA A 29 11.75 -1.91 19.12
C ALA A 29 11.75 -1.05 17.86
N LYS A 30 12.84 -1.10 17.07
CA LYS A 30 12.97 -0.39 15.77
C LYS A 30 11.97 -0.82 14.69
N GLY A 31 11.11 -1.80 14.95
CA GLY A 31 10.18 -2.36 13.97
C GLY A 31 10.85 -3.26 12.93
N VAL A 32 10.16 -3.46 11.81
CA VAL A 32 10.64 -4.19 10.62
C VAL A 32 10.22 -3.41 9.38
N SER A 33 11.04 -3.45 8.32
CA SER A 33 10.63 -2.86 7.04
C SER A 33 9.45 -3.62 6.44
N GLY A 34 8.46 -2.88 5.92
CA GLY A 34 7.25 -3.40 5.29
C GLY A 34 7.17 -3.17 3.78
N ILE A 35 7.94 -2.23 3.24
CA ILE A 35 8.02 -1.89 1.82
C ILE A 35 9.40 -1.28 1.52
N ALA A 36 9.95 -1.58 0.35
CA ALA A 36 11.12 -0.85 -0.13
C ALA A 36 10.70 0.55 -0.60
N ILE A 37 11.46 1.55 -0.16
CA ILE A 37 11.28 2.97 -0.51
C ILE A 37 12.50 3.39 -1.34
N GLU A 38 12.27 4.18 -2.38
CA GLU A 38 13.32 4.77 -3.22
C GLU A 38 13.10 6.27 -3.36
N GLY A 39 14.19 7.04 -3.42
CA GLY A 39 14.13 8.49 -3.54
C GLY A 39 13.32 9.13 -2.40
N GLU A 40 12.38 10.00 -2.78
CA GLU A 40 11.50 10.73 -1.87
C GLU A 40 10.14 10.05 -1.65
N SER A 41 10.01 8.77 -2.01
CA SER A 41 8.78 8.01 -1.79
C SER A 41 8.48 7.88 -0.30
N ASN A 42 7.20 7.98 0.07
CA ASN A 42 6.71 7.85 1.44
C ASN A 42 5.45 6.99 1.49
N VAL A 43 5.23 6.30 2.60
CA VAL A 43 4.01 5.49 2.80
C VAL A 43 2.84 6.41 3.14
N ILE A 44 1.76 6.31 2.37
CA ILE A 44 0.51 7.06 2.59
C ILE A 44 -0.50 6.22 3.35
N ALA A 45 -0.51 4.90 3.12
CA ALA A 45 -1.45 4.01 3.78
C ALA A 45 -0.83 2.65 4.07
N ALA A 46 -1.20 2.10 5.23
CA ALA A 46 -0.95 0.72 5.63
C ALA A 46 -2.23 0.16 6.27
N VAL A 47 -3.02 -0.61 5.52
CA VAL A 47 -4.38 -1.03 5.91
C VAL A 47 -4.50 -2.55 5.87
N PRO A 48 -4.99 -3.21 6.93
CA PRO A 48 -5.28 -4.65 6.89
C PRO A 48 -6.49 -4.91 5.99
N VAL A 49 -6.33 -5.81 5.01
CA VAL A 49 -7.34 -6.10 3.99
C VAL A 49 -7.59 -7.58 3.80
N SER A 50 -8.77 -7.90 3.28
CA SER A 50 -9.12 -9.24 2.82
C SER A 50 -8.75 -9.44 1.34
N GLU A 51 -9.15 -10.55 0.72
CA GLU A 51 -9.01 -10.73 -0.73
C GLU A 51 -10.09 -10.01 -1.53
N ARG A 52 -11.24 -9.74 -0.90
CA ARG A 52 -12.39 -9.04 -1.48
C ARG A 52 -12.41 -7.59 -1.02
N GLY A 53 -13.10 -6.76 -1.80
CA GLY A 53 -13.19 -5.32 -1.59
C GLY A 53 -12.38 -4.54 -2.61
N GLU A 54 -12.39 -3.22 -2.46
CA GLU A 54 -11.70 -2.31 -3.39
C GLU A 54 -10.82 -1.32 -2.61
N ALA A 55 -9.69 -0.95 -3.20
CA ALA A 55 -8.91 0.20 -2.78
C ALA A 55 -9.33 1.42 -3.61
N ILE A 56 -9.65 2.52 -2.94
CA ILE A 56 -9.90 3.83 -3.53
C ILE A 56 -8.68 4.69 -3.26
N ILE A 57 -7.93 5.03 -4.30
CA ILE A 57 -6.70 5.81 -4.26
C ILE A 57 -7.00 7.21 -4.80
N THR A 58 -6.70 8.24 -4.03
CA THR A 58 -6.93 9.64 -4.40
C THR A 58 -5.62 10.39 -4.51
N THR A 59 -5.45 11.15 -5.60
CA THR A 59 -4.27 11.98 -5.85
C THR A 59 -4.48 13.44 -5.46
N ALA A 60 -3.39 14.19 -5.30
CA ALA A 60 -3.41 15.61 -4.96
C ALA A 60 -4.17 16.43 -6.02
N ASN A 61 -4.05 16.04 -7.29
CA ASN A 61 -4.75 16.69 -8.40
C ASN A 61 -6.21 16.23 -8.57
N GLY A 62 -6.76 15.47 -7.62
CA GLY A 62 -8.18 15.09 -7.60
C GLY A 62 -8.52 13.88 -8.47
N ARG A 63 -7.54 13.12 -8.97
CA ARG A 63 -7.81 11.85 -9.66
C ARG A 63 -8.15 10.79 -8.63
N VAL A 64 -9.17 9.99 -8.93
CA VAL A 64 -9.60 8.86 -8.11
C VAL A 64 -9.50 7.58 -8.91
N LEU A 65 -8.77 6.60 -8.38
CA LEU A 65 -8.66 5.26 -8.95
C LEU A 65 -9.28 4.25 -7.99
N ARG A 66 -10.15 3.40 -8.52
CA ARG A 66 -10.71 2.25 -7.80
C ARG A 66 -10.13 0.98 -8.36
N LEU A 67 -9.55 0.15 -7.51
CA LEU A 67 -8.93 -1.13 -7.88
C LEU A 67 -9.51 -2.23 -7.00
N ALA A 68 -9.88 -3.37 -7.58
CA ALA A 68 -10.21 -4.52 -6.76
C ALA A 68 -8.96 -4.98 -6.00
N LEU A 69 -9.11 -5.31 -4.73
CA LEU A 69 -7.98 -5.74 -3.92
C LEU A 69 -7.29 -6.96 -4.53
N SER A 70 -8.03 -7.84 -5.20
CA SER A 70 -7.50 -9.01 -5.92
C SER A 70 -6.51 -8.66 -7.03
N GLU A 71 -6.62 -7.49 -7.66
CA GLU A 71 -5.74 -7.03 -8.74
C GLU A 71 -4.39 -6.52 -8.22
N ILE A 72 -4.33 -6.13 -6.93
CA ILE A 72 -3.10 -5.64 -6.32
C ILE A 72 -2.18 -6.83 -6.02
N ARG A 73 -0.96 -6.79 -6.55
CA ARG A 73 0.02 -7.88 -6.41
C ARG A 73 0.32 -8.22 -4.94
N VAL A 74 0.41 -9.51 -4.65
CA VAL A 74 0.96 -10.01 -3.39
C VAL A 74 2.48 -10.13 -3.49
N ALA A 75 3.21 -9.56 -2.54
CA ALA A 75 4.68 -9.59 -2.52
C ALA A 75 5.24 -9.58 -1.10
N SER A 76 6.52 -9.95 -0.95
CA SER A 76 7.22 -9.98 0.33
C SER A 76 7.39 -8.59 0.94
N ARG A 77 7.66 -8.51 2.25
CA ARG A 77 7.92 -7.24 2.95
C ARG A 77 9.02 -6.38 2.34
N SER A 78 10.09 -6.97 1.82
CA SER A 78 11.23 -6.23 1.25
C SER A 78 11.00 -5.72 -0.17
N ALA A 79 9.94 -6.17 -0.86
CA ALA A 79 9.64 -5.70 -2.20
C ALA A 79 9.07 -4.27 -2.20
N ARG A 80 9.26 -3.52 -3.28
CA ARG A 80 8.59 -2.23 -3.51
C ARG A 80 7.11 -2.41 -3.81
N GLY A 81 6.77 -3.40 -4.63
CA GLY A 81 5.41 -3.61 -5.12
C GLY A 81 5.27 -3.23 -6.59
N SER A 82 4.03 -3.09 -7.05
CA SER A 82 3.70 -2.70 -8.43
C SER A 82 3.16 -1.29 -8.46
N ARG A 83 3.30 -0.62 -9.61
CA ARG A 83 2.65 0.67 -9.86
C ARG A 83 1.14 0.46 -9.92
N LEU A 84 0.42 1.10 -9.00
CA LEU A 84 -1.04 1.06 -8.93
C LEU A 84 -1.67 2.17 -9.77
N ILE A 85 -1.04 3.35 -9.77
CA ILE A 85 -1.50 4.51 -10.53
C ILE A 85 -0.33 5.18 -11.26
N ALA A 86 -0.57 5.58 -12.51
CA ALA A 86 0.32 6.45 -13.26
C ALA A 86 0.02 7.91 -12.92
N LEU A 87 0.91 8.52 -12.16
CA LEU A 87 0.85 9.93 -11.77
C LEU A 87 1.41 10.82 -12.88
N GLU A 88 0.82 12.00 -13.00
CA GLU A 88 1.33 13.10 -13.81
C GLU A 88 2.47 13.82 -13.07
N GLU A 89 3.20 14.66 -13.79
CA GLU A 89 4.27 15.46 -13.18
C GLU A 89 3.71 16.38 -12.08
N GLY A 90 4.34 16.34 -10.90
CA GLY A 90 3.89 17.08 -9.73
C GLY A 90 2.68 16.48 -8.98
N ASP A 91 2.06 15.40 -9.47
CA ASP A 91 0.97 14.72 -8.77
C ASP A 91 1.51 13.69 -7.76
N SER A 92 0.72 13.38 -6.74
CA SER A 92 1.04 12.37 -5.74
C SER A 92 -0.22 11.76 -5.15
N VAL A 93 -0.13 10.52 -4.68
CA VAL A 93 -1.18 9.91 -3.87
C VAL A 93 -1.21 10.59 -2.51
N VAL A 94 -2.39 11.03 -2.09
CA VAL A 94 -2.59 11.73 -0.80
C VAL A 94 -3.49 10.96 0.16
N SER A 95 -4.31 10.03 -0.35
CA SER A 95 -5.20 9.23 0.48
C SER A 95 -5.51 7.88 -0.14
N VAL A 96 -5.75 6.88 0.71
CA VAL A 96 -6.25 5.56 0.33
C VAL A 96 -7.37 5.15 1.30
N ALA A 97 -8.54 4.84 0.76
CA ALA A 97 -9.64 4.21 1.49
C ALA A 97 -9.83 2.78 1.00
N VAL A 98 -10.35 1.90 1.86
CA VAL A 98 -10.66 0.52 1.51
C VAL A 98 -12.13 0.25 1.78
N THR A 99 -12.82 -0.32 0.80
CA THR A 99 -14.18 -0.84 0.93
C THR A 99 -14.13 -2.35 1.15
N THR A 100 -15.03 -2.90 1.97
CA THR A 100 -15.02 -4.32 2.35
C THR A 100 -16.17 -5.07 1.71
#